data_AF-A0A497NQ63-F1
#
_entry.id   AF-A0A497NQ63-F1
#
_cell.length_a   1.000
_cell.length_b   1.000
_cell.length_c   1.000
_cell.angle_alpha   90.00
_cell.angle_beta   90.00
_cell.angle_gamma   90.00
#
_symmetry.space_group_name_H-M   'P 1'
#
loop_
_entity.id
_entity.type
_entity.pdbx_description
1 polymer ?
#
loop_
_entity_poly.entity_id
_entity_poly.type
_entity_poly.pdbx_seq_one_letter_code
_entity_poly.pdbx_strand_id
1 'polypeptide(L)'
;MTECREETITIEGKDFRVIHIPTATSGMWFVVADACECYGLVAIDIDGTVIGWKNPPDQKWKPQLEEAIIKAFTLGKYSEL
;
A
#
# COMPACT_ATOMS: atom_id res chain seq x y z
N MET A 1 -4.66 11.46 -18.01
CA MET A 1 -5.25 10.58 -17.00
C MET A 1 -4.10 9.86 -16.35
N THR A 2 -3.83 10.12 -15.08
CA THR A 2 -2.79 9.40 -14.33
C THR A 2 -3.26 7.96 -14.18
N GLU A 3 -2.50 7.01 -14.71
CA GLU A 3 -2.84 5.59 -14.72
C GLU A 3 -2.92 5.05 -13.28
N CYS A 4 -3.98 4.31 -12.95
CA CYS A 4 -4.07 3.61 -11.66
C CYS A 4 -3.03 2.48 -11.66
N ARG A 5 -1.96 2.65 -10.88
CA ARG A 5 -0.92 1.64 -10.72
C ARG A 5 -1.37 0.56 -9.74
N GLU A 6 -1.24 -0.70 -10.15
CA GLU A 6 -1.53 -1.89 -9.35
C GLU A 6 -0.29 -2.76 -9.25
N GLU A 7 -0.07 -3.34 -8.07
CA GLU A 7 1.04 -4.26 -7.77
C GLU A 7 0.52 -5.48 -7.01
N THR A 8 1.12 -6.65 -7.23
CA THR A 8 0.87 -7.85 -6.41
C THR A 8 2.02 -8.06 -5.46
N ILE A 9 1.73 -8.14 -4.16
CA ILE A 9 2.69 -8.31 -3.08
C ILE A 9 2.45 -9.67 -2.43
N THR A 10 3.43 -10.56 -2.49
CA THR A 10 3.38 -11.86 -1.82
C THR A 10 4.08 -11.80 -0.47
N ILE A 11 3.36 -12.12 0.61
CA ILE A 11 3.87 -12.15 1.98
C ILE A 11 3.57 -13.52 2.59
N GLU A 12 4.61 -14.24 3.02
CA GLU A 12 4.50 -15.61 3.56
C GLU A 12 3.65 -16.57 2.70
N GLY A 13 3.71 -16.42 1.37
CA GLY A 13 2.95 -17.24 0.42
C GLY A 13 1.49 -16.83 0.21
N LYS A 14 1.07 -15.69 0.76
CA LYS A 14 -0.23 -15.07 0.52
C LYS A 14 -0.08 -13.86 -0.40
N ASP A 15 -0.90 -13.81 -1.46
CA ASP A 15 -0.89 -12.73 -2.42
C ASP A 15 -1.87 -11.63 -2.04
N PHE A 16 -1.36 -10.40 -1.98
CA PHE A 16 -2.13 -9.19 -1.77
C PHE A 16 -2.06 -8.33 -3.03
N ARG A 17 -3.20 -7.92 -3.53
CA ARG A 17 -3.32 -6.91 -4.58
C ARG A 17 -3.34 -5.54 -3.94
N VAL A 18 -2.44 -4.67 -4.38
CA VAL A 18 -2.32 -3.30 -3.90
C VAL A 18 -2.55 -2.34 -5.06
N ILE A 19 -3.55 -1.48 -4.92
CA ILE A 19 -3.93 -0.51 -5.96
C ILE A 19 -3.72 0.89 -5.41
N HIS A 20 -2.92 1.68 -6.11
CA HIS A 20 -2.77 3.10 -5.81
C HIS A 20 -4.00 3.87 -6.31
N ILE A 21 -4.64 4.61 -5.41
CA ILE A 21 -5.72 5.55 -5.72
C ILE A 21 -5.08 6.94 -5.90
N PRO A 22 -5.01 7.46 -7.15
CA PRO A 22 -4.53 8.81 -7.38
C PRO A 22 -5.55 9.81 -6.81
N THR A 23 -5.23 10.40 -5.67
CA THR A 23 -6.01 11.51 -5.10
C THR A 23 -5.35 12.85 -5.42
N ALA A 24 -6.13 13.93 -5.40
CA ALA A 24 -5.60 15.28 -5.57
C ALA A 24 -4.89 15.84 -4.31
N THR A 25 -4.85 15.06 -3.23
CA THR A 25 -4.22 15.44 -1.96
C THR A 25 -2.81 14.87 -1.84
N SER A 26 -1.97 15.45 -0.99
CA SER A 26 -0.55 15.07 -0.83
C SER A 26 -0.32 13.64 -0.33
N GLY A 27 -1.34 12.98 0.20
CA GLY A 27 -1.26 11.59 0.65
C GLY A 27 -1.56 10.60 -0.48
N MET A 28 -0.72 9.56 -0.58
CA MET A 28 -0.93 8.42 -1.47
C MET A 28 -1.83 7.41 -0.76
N TRP A 29 -2.90 6.99 -1.42
CA TRP A 29 -3.86 6.03 -0.84
C TRP A 29 -3.75 4.69 -1.55
N PHE A 30 -3.71 3.61 -0.78
CA PHE A 30 -3.59 2.26 -1.33
C PHE A 30 -4.72 1.38 -0.83
N VAL A 31 -5.46 0.77 -1.76
CA VAL A 31 -6.37 -0.34 -1.46
C VAL A 31 -5.54 -1.60 -1.34
N VAL A 32 -5.76 -2.36 -0.28
CA VAL A 32 -5.14 -3.68 -0.10
C VAL A 32 -6.25 -4.72 -0.06
N ALA A 33 -6.16 -5.71 -0.94
CA ALA A 33 -7.10 -6.82 -1.04
C ALA A 33 -6.36 -8.15 -1.23
N ASP A 34 -6.97 -9.27 -0.87
CA ASP A 34 -6.58 -10.58 -1.41
C ASP A 34 -7.69 -11.13 -2.32
N ALA A 35 -7.60 -12.41 -2.67
CA ALA A 35 -8.58 -13.08 -3.52
C ALA A 35 -10.00 -13.18 -2.90
N CYS A 36 -10.12 -13.03 -1.58
CA CYS A 36 -11.33 -13.29 -0.80
C CYS A 36 -11.92 -12.03 -0.17
N GLU A 37 -11.10 -11.03 0.16
CA GLU A 37 -11.53 -9.81 0.86
C GLU A 37 -10.72 -8.56 0.49
N CYS A 38 -11.39 -7.40 0.50
CA CYS A 38 -10.72 -6.11 0.58
C CYS A 38 -10.40 -5.83 2.05
N TYR A 39 -9.14 -6.03 2.45
CA TYR A 39 -8.69 -5.78 3.82
C TYR A 39 -8.94 -4.34 4.22
N GLY A 40 -8.39 -3.37 3.50
CA GLY A 40 -8.44 -2.00 3.93
C GLY A 40 -7.81 -0.99 2.98
N LEU A 41 -7.79 0.24 3.45
CA LEU A 41 -7.10 1.36 2.81
C LEU A 41 -5.99 1.87 3.72
N VAL A 42 -4.79 2.07 3.19
CA VAL A 42 -3.69 2.74 3.90
C VAL A 42 -3.35 4.06 3.22
N ALA A 43 -3.17 5.09 4.03
CA ALA A 43 -2.62 6.36 3.59
C ALA A 43 -1.12 6.40 3.96
N ILE A 44 -0.28 6.67 2.97
CA ILE A 44 1.18 6.78 3.10
C ILE A 44 1.59 8.10 2.45
N ASP A 45 2.41 8.88 3.16
CA ASP A 45 2.96 10.12 2.63
C ASP A 45 4.15 9.82 1.70
N ILE A 46 4.56 10.81 0.89
CA ILE A 46 5.64 10.65 -0.09
C ILE A 46 6.99 10.29 0.54
N ASP A 47 7.20 10.68 1.80
CA ASP A 47 8.39 10.33 2.59
C ASP A 47 8.36 8.89 3.14
N GLY A 48 7.32 8.11 2.83
CA GLY A 48 7.12 6.74 3.30
C GLY A 48 6.49 6.65 4.68
N THR A 49 6.10 7.75 5.31
CA THR A 49 5.42 7.75 6.60
C THR A 49 3.99 7.19 6.43
N VAL A 50 3.67 6.15 7.20
CA VAL A 50 2.30 5.62 7.26
C VAL A 50 1.44 6.56 8.10
N ILE A 51 0.47 7.21 7.46
CA ILE A 51 -0.46 8.15 8.11
C ILE A 51 -1.55 7.40 8.86
N GLY A 52 -2.03 6.28 8.31
CA GLY A 52 -3.02 5.46 8.99
C GLY A 52 -3.75 4.48 8.08
N TRP A 53 -4.58 3.66 8.71
CA TRP A 53 -5.39 2.63 8.05
C TRP A 53 -6.87 2.84 8.28
N LYS A 54 -7.67 2.60 7.25
CA LYS A 54 -9.10 2.31 7.37
C LYS A 54 -9.28 0.80 7.19
N ASN A 55 -9.80 0.14 8.23
CA ASN A 55 -9.96 -1.31 8.30
C ASN A 55 -8.62 -2.05 8.08
N PRO A 56 -7.66 -1.97 9.02
CA PRO A 56 -6.37 -2.61 8.81
C PRO A 56 -6.51 -4.14 8.70
N PRO A 57 -5.63 -4.81 7.93
CA PRO A 57 -5.47 -6.25 8.02
C PRO A 57 -4.96 -6.64 9.42
N ASP A 58 -4.94 -7.94 9.72
CA ASP A 58 -4.44 -8.44 10.99
C ASP A 58 -3.08 -7.85 11.36
N GLN A 59 -2.85 -7.69 12.66
CA GLN A 59 -1.61 -7.10 13.20
C GLN A 59 -0.35 -7.84 12.74
N LYS A 60 -0.46 -9.11 12.34
CA LYS A 60 0.61 -9.90 11.72
C LYS A 60 1.05 -9.34 10.36
N TRP A 61 0.10 -8.98 9.49
CA TRP A 61 0.36 -8.61 8.10
C TRP A 61 0.63 -7.12 7.94
N LYS A 62 0.02 -6.30 8.80
CA LYS A 62 0.09 -4.85 8.74
C LYS A 62 1.51 -4.28 8.54
N PRO A 63 2.52 -4.58 9.39
CA PRO A 63 3.86 -4.02 9.22
C PRO A 63 4.55 -4.50 7.94
N GLN A 64 4.31 -5.74 7.53
CA GLN A 64 4.90 -6.35 6.33
C GLN A 64 4.32 -5.70 5.06
N LEU A 65 3.02 -5.41 5.07
CA LEU A 65 2.34 -4.70 3.99
C LEU A 65 2.80 -3.24 3.89
N GLU A 66 2.91 -2.53 5.01
CA GLU A 66 3.42 -1.15 5.02
C GLU A 66 4.80 -1.05 4.35
N GLU A 67 5.75 -1.89 4.77
CA GLU A 67 7.10 -1.92 4.18
C GLU A 67 7.08 -2.31 2.70
N ALA A 68 6.30 -3.33 2.34
CA ALA A 68 6.23 -3.82 0.97
C ALA A 68 5.60 -2.79 0.01
N ILE A 69 4.57 -2.05 0.44
CA ILE A 69 3.93 -1.00 -0.35
C ILE A 69 4.90 0.18 -0.54
N ILE A 70 5.56 0.63 0.53
CA ILE A 70 6.56 1.70 0.46
C ILE A 70 7.66 1.35 -0.55
N LYS A 71 8.13 0.10 -0.53
CA LYS A 71 9.14 -0.39 -1.47
C LYS A 71 8.61 -0.50 -2.91
N ALA A 72 7.44 -1.12 -3.10
CA ALA A 72 6.86 -1.36 -4.42
C ALA A 72 6.56 -0.05 -5.15
N PHE A 73 6.05 0.95 -4.43
CA PHE A 73 5.70 2.26 -4.97
C PHE A 73 6.81 3.31 -4.85
N THR A 74 8.03 2.88 -4.47
CA THR A 74 9.22 3.73 -4.50
C THR A 74 9.04 5.00 -3.65
N LEU A 75 8.44 4.85 -2.46
CA LEU A 75 8.16 5.95 -1.53
C LEU A 75 9.31 6.11 -0.52
N GLY A 76 9.45 7.31 0.03
CA GLY A 76 10.41 7.61 1.08
C GLY A 76 11.85 7.31 0.70
N LYS A 77 12.54 6.50 1.52
CA LYS A 77 13.93 6.09 1.31
C LYS A 77 14.18 5.32 0.01
N TYR A 78 13.12 4.91 -0.70
CA TYR A 78 13.23 4.26 -2.00
C TYR A 78 13.02 5.21 -3.18
N SER A 79 12.58 6.46 -2.95
CA SER A 79 12.24 7.45 -4.00
C SER A 79 13.41 7.88 -4.91
N GLU A 80 14.65 7.55 -4.53
CA GLU A 80 15.88 7.91 -5.25
C GLU A 80 16.60 6.71 -5.90
N LEU A 81 15.98 5.53 -5.94
CA LEU A 81 16.49 4.31 -6.61
C LEU A 81 15.80 4.09 -7.96
#